data_AF-A0A1G1JSP4-F1
#
_entry.id   AF-A0A1G1JSP4-F1
#
_cell.length_a   1.000
_cell.length_b   1.000
_cell.length_c   1.000
_cell.angle_alpha   90.00
_cell.angle_beta   90.00
_cell.angle_gamma   90.00
#
_symmetry.space_group_name_H-M   'P 1'
#
loop_
_entity.id
_entity.type
_entity.pdbx_description
1 polymer ?
#
loop_
_entity_poly.entity_id
_entity_poly.type
_entity_poly.pdbx_seq_one_letter_code
_entity_poly.pdbx_strand_id
1 'polypeptide(L)' 'MVDEELIRKIRKLKDENRYTLHDLSKRLDMHLSTVERWLKTGHINKVYARVVRERLGIN' A
#
# COMPACT_ATOMS: atom_id res chain seq x y z
N MET A 1 -1.55 -15.90 -4.47
CA MET A 1 -1.95 -15.33 -3.16
C MET A 1 -2.03 -13.83 -3.34
N VAL A 2 -3.27 -13.36 -3.40
CA VAL A 2 -3.63 -11.95 -3.41
C VAL A 2 -3.74 -11.51 -1.97
N ASP A 3 -3.13 -10.38 -1.63
CA ASP A 3 -3.06 -9.89 -0.26
C ASP A 3 -4.12 -8.78 -0.04
N GLU A 4 -5.39 -9.12 -0.24
CA GLU A 4 -6.51 -8.18 -0.06
C GLU A 4 -6.52 -7.56 1.34
N GLU A 5 -6.11 -8.34 2.34
CA GLU A 5 -5.95 -7.87 3.72
C GLU A 5 -4.93 -6.72 3.82
N LEU A 6 -3.79 -6.85 3.13
CA LEU A 6 -2.77 -5.80 3.11
C LEU A 6 -3.32 -4.51 2.48
N ILE A 7 -4.10 -4.61 1.40
CA ILE A 7 -4.76 -3.44 0.80
C ILE A 7 -5.72 -2.78 1.78
N ARG A 8 -6.51 -3.56 2.53
CA ARG A 8 -7.40 -3.01 3.57
C ARG A 8 -6.61 -2.28 4.66
N LYS A 9 -5.48 -2.86 5.12
CA LYS A 9 -4.61 -2.22 6.10
C LYS A 9 -3.98 -0.92 5.55
N ILE A 10 -3.55 -0.89 4.29
CA ILE A 10 -3.03 0.33 3.64
C ILE A 10 -4.11 1.41 3.56
N ARG A 11 -5.34 1.06 3.16
CA ARG A 11 -6.48 2.00 3.10
C ARG A 11 -6.79 2.57 4.48
N LYS A 12 -6.87 1.72 5.49
CA LYS A 12 -7.09 2.14 6.88
C LYS A 12 -5.99 3.10 7.36
N LEU A 13 -4.72 2.74 7.15
CA LEU A 13 -3.58 3.58 7.51
C LEU A 13 -3.60 4.93 6.79
N LYS A 14 -3.98 4.94 5.50
CA LYS A 14 -4.16 6.15 4.70
C LYS A 14 -5.22 7.06 5.32
N ASP A 15 -6.36 6.52 5.70
CA ASP A 15 -7.48 7.29 6.22
C ASP A 15 -7.22 7.79 7.66
N GLU A 16 -6.64 6.95 8.52
CA GLU A 16 -6.27 7.31 9.90
C GLU A 16 -5.23 8.44 9.95
N ASN A 17 -4.24 8.40 9.06
CA ASN A 17 -3.18 9.41 9.00
C ASN A 17 -3.46 10.55 8.01
N ARG A 18 -4.64 10.55 7.36
CA ARG A 18 -5.01 11.49 6.28
C ARG A 18 -3.97 11.59 5.16
N TYR A 19 -3.29 10.49 4.85
CA TYR A 19 -2.31 10.45 3.77
C TYR A 19 -2.97 10.58 2.41
N THR A 20 -2.30 11.32 1.53
CA THR A 20 -2.59 11.32 0.10
C THR A 20 -1.95 10.10 -0.56
N LEU A 21 -2.35 9.81 -1.80
CA LEU A 21 -1.64 8.81 -2.61
C LEU A 21 -0.16 9.16 -2.79
N HIS A 22 0.16 10.46 -2.87
CA HIS A 22 1.53 10.94 -3.00
C HIS A 22 2.36 10.70 -1.73
N ASP A 23 1.77 10.83 -0.54
CA ASP A 23 2.45 10.51 0.71
C ASP A 23 2.75 9.02 0.83
N LEU A 24 1.79 8.18 0.44
CA LEU A 24 2.00 6.73 0.38
C LEU A 24 3.09 6.37 -0.63
N SER A 25 3.08 6.99 -1.81
CA SER A 25 4.11 6.81 -2.84
C SER A 25 5.50 7.16 -2.30
N LYS A 26 5.65 8.29 -1.59
CA LYS A 26 6.92 8.67 -0.96
C LYS A 26 7.36 7.71 0.14
N ARG A 27 6.46 7.30 1.04
CA ARG A 27 6.79 6.36 2.13
C ARG A 27 7.20 4.98 1.61
N LEU A 28 6.50 4.52 0.58
CA LEU A 28 6.76 3.23 -0.04
C LEU A 28 7.94 3.27 -1.01
N ASP A 29 8.39 4.48 -1.40
CA ASP A 29 9.40 4.71 -2.44
C ASP A 29 9.02 3.97 -3.73
N MET A 30 7.78 4.23 -4.16
CA MET A 30 7.16 3.59 -5.30
C MET A 30 6.44 4.63 -6.13
N HIS A 31 6.38 4.40 -7.44
CA HIS A 31 5.69 5.31 -8.34
C HIS A 31 4.20 5.43 -7.98
N LEU A 32 3.65 6.65 -8.07
CA LEU A 32 2.27 6.96 -7.68
C LEU A 32 1.25 6.05 -8.37
N SER A 33 1.43 5.80 -9.67
CA SER A 33 0.56 4.93 -10.47
C SER A 33 0.55 3.48 -9.99
N THR A 34 1.65 2.99 -9.43
CA THR A 34 1.73 1.63 -8.87
C THR A 34 0.86 1.53 -7.61
N VAL A 35 0.98 2.50 -6.70
CA VAL A 35 0.17 2.57 -5.48
C VAL A 35 -1.31 2.76 -5.81
N GLU A 36 -1.62 3.64 -6.76
CA GLU A 36 -2.98 3.86 -7.24
C GLU A 36 -3.57 2.58 -7.84
N ARG A 37 -2.83 1.86 -8.68
CA ARG A 37 -3.28 0.59 -9.28
C ARG A 37 -3.62 -0.43 -8.20
N TRP A 38 -2.78 -0.59 -7.18
CA TRP A 38 -3.05 -1.55 -6.10
C TRP A 38 -4.31 -1.19 -5.31
N LEU A 39 -4.48 0.10 -5.00
CA LEU A 39 -5.66 0.57 -4.28
C LEU A 39 -6.93 0.47 -5.12
N LYS A 40 -6.87 0.67 -6.44
CA LYS A 40 -8.02 0.49 -7.35
C LYS A 40 -8.37 -0.99 -7.57
N THR A 41 -7.36 -1.82 -7.86
CA THR A 41 -7.55 -3.24 -8.21
C THR A 41 -7.71 -4.16 -7.00
N GLY A 42 -7.36 -3.70 -5.80
CA GLY A 42 -7.37 -4.54 -4.61
C GLY A 42 -6.25 -5.59 -4.59
N HIS A 43 -5.25 -5.47 -5.47
CA HIS A 43 -4.25 -6.50 -5.67
C HIS A 43 -2.82 -5.98 -5.55
N ILE A 44 -2.01 -6.65 -4.74
CA ILE A 44 -0.56 -6.49 -4.64
C ILE A 44 0.12 -7.85 -4.77
N ASN A 45 1.23 -7.92 -5.51
CA ASN A 45 1.97 -9.18 -5.66
C ASN A 45 2.81 -9.48 -4.40
N LYS A 46 3.26 -10.73 -4.25
CA LYS A 46 4.02 -11.17 -3.06
C LYS A 46 5.32 -10.38 -2.81
N VAL A 47 6.04 -10.01 -3.88
CA VAL A 47 7.32 -9.29 -3.78
C VAL A 47 7.08 -7.90 -3.19
N TYR A 48 6.12 -7.17 -3.73
CA TYR A 48 5.75 -5.85 -3.22
C TYR A 48 5.04 -5.92 -1.87
N ALA A 49 4.23 -6.96 -1.61
CA ALA A 49 3.55 -7.12 -0.34
C ALA A 49 4.54 -7.17 0.83
N ARG A 50 5.65 -7.92 0.67
CA ARG A 50 6.73 -7.96 1.66
C ARG A 50 7.33 -6.59 1.91
N VAL A 51 7.73 -5.89 0.84
CA VAL A 51 8.34 -4.55 0.94
C VAL A 51 7.39 -3.55 1.60
N VAL A 52 6.11 -3.59 1.25
CA VAL A 52 5.09 -2.69 1.81
C VAL A 52 4.86 -2.96 3.29
N ARG A 53 4.82 -4.23 3.70
CA ARG A 53 4.71 -4.61 5.12
C ARG A 53 5.90 -4.10 5.93
N GLU A 54 7.12 -4.32 5.43
CA GLU A 54 8.36 -3.85 6.07
C GLU A 54 8.39 -2.32 6.18
N ARG A 55 8.03 -1.59 5.12
CA ARG A 55 8.06 -0.11 5.10
C ARG A 55 6.95 0.55 5.90
N LEU A 56 5.76 -0.05 5.96
CA LEU A 56 4.62 0.50 6.71
C LEU A 56 4.53 -0.05 8.13
N GLY A 57 5.40 -1.00 8.52
CA GLY A 57 5.35 -1.65 9.83
C GLY A 57 4.08 -2.49 10.02
N ILE A 58 3.54 -3.07 8.95
CA ILE A 58 2.31 -3.86 8.96
C ILE A 58 2.69 -5.34 9.13
N ASN A 59 2.41 -5.91 10.31
CA ASN A 59 2.47 -7.36 10.55
C ASN A 59 1.23 -8.10 10.02
#